data_AF-A0A845Z3W0-F1
#
_entry.id   AF-A0A845Z3W0-F1
#
_cell.length_a   1.000
_cell.length_b   1.000
_cell.length_c   1.000
_cell.angle_alpha   90.00
_cell.angle_beta   90.00
_cell.angle_gamma   90.00
#
_symmetry.space_group_name_H-M   'P 1'
#
loop_
_entity.id
_entity.type
_entity.pdbx_description
1 polymer ?
#
loop_
_entity_poly.entity_id
_entity_poly.type
_entity_poly.pdbx_seq_one_letter_code
_entity_poly.pdbx_strand_id
1 'polypeptide(L)'
;MTADNNTNTNGNAAALTLDEFEPVSYEQWRSVVERDLKGAPFEKKLHTHTYEGIDVLPLYTADQWPTAGDPSGLPGFAPFTRGRTPVNGVVAGWEIRQEFAEADLNRLNQAILTDLRGGVSGLHLRLDIAARNGTRIDEASIFEKG
;
A
#
# COMPACT_ATOMS: atom_id res chain seq x y z
N MET A 1 -33.95 -34.89 -24.60
CA MET A 1 -33.36 -34.90 -23.26
C MET A 1 -33.65 -33.54 -22.64
N THR A 2 -34.68 -33.50 -21.81
CA THR A 2 -35.22 -32.31 -21.14
C THR A 2 -34.31 -31.88 -20.00
N ALA A 3 -34.20 -30.57 -19.82
CA ALA A 3 -33.41 -29.90 -18.81
C ALA A 3 -33.97 -30.12 -17.39
N ASP A 4 -33.09 -30.35 -16.42
CA ASP A 4 -33.41 -30.32 -15.00
C ASP A 4 -33.24 -28.88 -14.48
N ASN A 5 -34.35 -28.16 -14.43
CA ASN A 5 -34.47 -26.89 -13.70
C ASN A 5 -34.57 -27.19 -12.21
N ASN A 6 -33.50 -26.94 -11.44
CA ASN A 6 -33.59 -26.87 -9.99
C ASN A 6 -34.07 -25.48 -9.57
N THR A 7 -35.39 -25.34 -9.43
CA THR A 7 -36.04 -24.22 -8.75
C THR A 7 -36.03 -24.45 -7.24
N ASN A 8 -35.05 -23.91 -6.53
CA ASN A 8 -35.19 -23.64 -5.10
C ASN A 8 -35.56 -22.17 -4.89
N THR A 9 -36.86 -21.90 -4.94
CA THR A 9 -37.46 -20.67 -4.42
C THR A 9 -37.67 -20.82 -2.92
N ASN A 10 -36.81 -20.19 -2.11
CA ASN A 10 -37.08 -19.91 -0.70
C ASN A 10 -36.41 -18.59 -0.30
N GLY A 11 -37.24 -17.58 -0.04
CA GLY A 11 -36.83 -16.29 0.52
C GLY A 11 -36.96 -15.15 -0.48
N ASN A 12 -37.89 -14.25 -0.21
CA ASN A 12 -38.00 -12.92 -0.83
C ASN A 12 -36.73 -12.12 -0.52
N ALA A 13 -35.64 -12.35 -1.26
CA ALA A 13 -34.52 -11.44 -1.31
C ALA A 13 -34.92 -10.30 -2.26
N ALA A 14 -35.71 -9.35 -1.75
CA ALA A 14 -35.82 -8.04 -2.40
C ALA A 14 -34.40 -7.61 -2.76
N ALA A 15 -34.15 -7.34 -4.05
CA ALA A 15 -32.86 -6.87 -4.50
C ALA A 15 -32.49 -5.66 -3.62
N LEU A 16 -31.40 -5.76 -2.86
CA LEU A 16 -30.95 -4.70 -1.99
C LEU A 16 -30.51 -3.53 -2.88
N THR A 17 -31.40 -2.56 -3.05
CA THR A 17 -31.15 -1.32 -3.78
C THR A 17 -30.80 -0.24 -2.77
N LEU A 18 -29.73 0.52 -3.03
CA LEU A 18 -29.31 1.63 -2.17
C LEU A 18 -30.22 2.87 -2.27
N ASP A 19 -31.33 2.77 -3.01
CA ASP A 19 -32.30 3.85 -3.25
C ASP A 19 -33.01 4.32 -1.97
N GLU A 20 -32.93 3.57 -0.87
CA GLU A 20 -33.45 3.97 0.45
C GLU A 20 -32.58 5.05 1.14
N PHE A 21 -31.38 5.32 0.63
CA PHE A 21 -30.48 6.34 1.16
C PHE A 21 -30.43 7.54 0.21
N GLU A 22 -31.10 8.63 0.60
CA GLU A 22 -30.99 9.89 -0.14
C GLU A 22 -29.54 10.39 -0.18
N PRO A 23 -29.04 10.87 -1.33
CA PRO A 23 -27.70 11.43 -1.43
C PRO A 23 -27.54 12.62 -0.49
N VAL A 24 -26.52 12.58 0.36
CA VAL A 24 -26.17 13.67 1.29
C VAL A 24 -25.07 14.52 0.67
N SER A 25 -25.32 15.83 0.59
CA SER A 25 -24.30 16.81 0.16
C SER A 25 -23.21 17.00 1.21
N TYR A 26 -22.04 17.48 0.77
CA TYR A 26 -20.94 17.81 1.68
C TYR A 26 -21.37 18.86 2.72
N GLU A 27 -22.17 19.85 2.33
CA GLU A 27 -22.65 20.91 3.22
C GLU A 27 -23.57 20.36 4.31
N GLN A 28 -24.49 19.46 3.97
CA GLN A 28 -25.39 18.81 4.93
C GLN A 28 -24.59 17.98 5.93
N TRP A 29 -23.62 17.20 5.44
CA TRP A 29 -22.70 16.46 6.30
C TRP A 29 -21.91 17.40 7.22
N ARG A 30 -21.31 18.46 6.66
CA ARG A 30 -20.49 19.43 7.37
C ARG A 30 -21.27 20.09 8.51
N SER A 31 -22.52 20.47 8.26
CA SER A 31 -23.41 21.09 9.25
C SER A 31 -23.67 20.18 10.45
N VAL A 32 -23.89 18.88 10.22
CA VAL A 32 -24.08 17.90 11.31
C VAL A 32 -22.81 17.78 12.14
N VAL A 33 -21.65 17.70 11.49
CA VAL A 33 -20.36 17.59 12.19
C VAL A 33 -20.08 18.84 13.04
N GLU A 34 -20.36 20.05 12.55
CA GLU A 34 -20.18 21.28 13.33
C GLU A 34 -21.04 21.31 14.59
N ARG A 35 -22.28 20.86 14.47
CA ARG A 35 -23.19 20.73 15.62
C ARG A 35 -22.60 19.78 16.66
N ASP A 36 -22.05 18.66 16.22
CA ASP A 36 -21.48 17.64 17.10
C ASP A 36 -20.16 18.08 17.77
N LEU A 37 -19.42 18.98 17.12
CA LEU A 37 -18.21 19.61 17.67
C LEU A 37 -18.48 20.63 18.80
N LYS A 38 -19.75 20.97 19.08
CA LYS A 38 -20.16 21.85 20.19
C LYS A 38 -19.38 23.18 20.25
N GLY A 39 -19.14 23.79 19.09
CA GLY A 39 -18.45 25.08 18.97
C GLY A 39 -16.92 25.00 18.90
N ALA A 40 -16.32 23.80 18.92
CA ALA A 40 -14.91 23.67 18.59
C ALA A 40 -14.67 23.92 17.09
N PRO A 41 -13.61 24.65 16.69
CA PRO A 41 -13.31 24.88 15.27
C PRO A 41 -13.02 23.57 14.55
N PHE A 42 -13.73 23.30 13.45
CA PHE A 42 -13.66 22.05 12.71
C PHE A 42 -12.26 21.77 12.17
N GLU A 43 -11.66 22.74 11.50
CA GLU A 43 -10.37 22.57 10.83
C GLU A 43 -9.31 22.22 11.89
N LYS A 44 -9.33 22.94 13.03
CA LYS A 44 -8.41 22.68 14.15
C LYS A 44 -8.64 21.32 14.82
N LYS A 45 -9.85 20.78 14.77
CA LYS A 45 -10.21 19.53 15.48
C LYS A 45 -10.14 18.28 14.61
N LEU A 46 -10.43 18.40 13.32
CA LEU A 46 -10.62 17.25 12.43
C LEU A 46 -9.62 17.19 11.30
N HIS A 47 -8.92 18.27 10.96
CA HIS A 47 -7.80 18.16 10.03
C HIS A 47 -6.62 17.53 10.76
N THR A 48 -5.99 16.56 10.10
CA THR A 48 -4.73 15.99 10.58
C THR A 48 -3.58 16.61 9.80
N HIS A 49 -2.78 17.41 10.48
CA HIS A 49 -1.56 17.99 9.92
C HIS A 49 -0.44 16.96 9.96
N THR A 50 0.00 16.53 8.78
CA THR A 50 1.11 15.59 8.63
C THR A 50 2.46 16.30 8.77
N TYR A 51 3.52 15.54 9.03
CA TYR A 51 4.88 16.08 9.14
C TYR A 51 5.35 16.73 7.83
N GLU A 52 4.83 16.22 6.72
CA GLU A 52 5.09 16.67 5.35
C GLU A 52 4.39 17.99 5.00
N GLY A 53 3.59 18.56 5.92
CA GLY A 53 2.85 19.80 5.70
C GLY A 53 1.57 19.62 4.88
N ILE A 54 1.02 18.41 4.85
CA ILE A 54 -0.24 18.09 4.16
C ILE A 54 -1.37 18.04 5.19
N ASP A 55 -2.47 18.73 4.89
CA ASP A 55 -3.70 18.68 5.67
C ASP A 55 -4.58 17.52 5.18
N VAL A 56 -4.69 16.49 6.01
CA VAL A 56 -5.61 15.39 5.75
C VAL A 56 -7.00 15.77 6.24
N LEU A 57 -7.93 15.89 5.29
CA LEU A 57 -9.32 16.21 5.53
C LEU A 57 -10.05 14.99 6.10
N PRO A 58 -11.05 15.19 6.99
CA PRO A 58 -11.85 14.08 7.53
C PRO A 58 -12.78 13.41 6.51
N LEU A 59 -13.07 14.07 5.38
CA LEU A 59 -13.86 13.54 4.28
C LEU A 59 -13.36 14.10 2.95
N TYR A 60 -13.23 13.23 1.95
CA TYR A 60 -12.92 13.58 0.57
C TYR A 60 -14.09 13.14 -0.33
N THR A 61 -14.47 14.00 -1.26
CA THR A 61 -15.53 13.81 -2.25
C THR A 61 -14.97 13.94 -3.67
N ALA A 62 -15.83 13.72 -4.66
CA ALA A 62 -15.48 13.93 -6.06
C ALA A 62 -15.10 15.39 -6.40
N ASP A 63 -15.43 16.36 -5.53
CA ASP A 63 -15.04 17.76 -5.71
C ASP A 63 -13.54 17.98 -5.44
N GLN A 64 -12.92 17.16 -4.58
CA GLN A 64 -11.48 17.23 -4.33
C GLN A 64 -10.67 16.37 -5.31
N TRP A 65 -11.23 15.27 -5.82
CA TRP A 65 -10.59 14.46 -6.85
C TRP A 65 -11.62 13.90 -7.84
N PRO A 66 -11.56 14.27 -9.13
CA PRO A 66 -12.56 13.86 -10.09
C PRO A 66 -12.46 12.37 -10.40
N THR A 67 -13.59 11.67 -10.30
CA THR A 67 -13.69 10.26 -10.74
C THR A 67 -13.70 10.15 -12.26
N ALA A 68 -14.36 11.10 -12.94
CA ALA A 68 -14.41 11.16 -14.39
C ALA A 68 -13.18 11.89 -14.94
N GLY A 69 -12.45 11.24 -15.85
CA GLY A 69 -11.21 11.80 -16.41
C GLY A 69 -10.05 11.85 -15.41
N ASP A 70 -10.01 10.92 -14.45
CA ASP A 70 -8.94 10.79 -13.45
C ASP A 70 -7.55 10.96 -14.09
N PRO A 71 -6.79 12.01 -13.72
CA PRO A 71 -5.50 12.32 -14.33
C PRO A 71 -4.42 11.27 -14.01
N SER A 72 -4.71 10.34 -13.09
CA SER A 72 -3.82 9.21 -12.78
C SER A 72 -3.65 8.22 -13.94
N GLY A 73 -4.56 8.25 -14.92
CA GLY A 73 -4.49 7.38 -16.11
C GLY A 73 -4.68 5.89 -15.80
N LEU A 74 -4.19 5.04 -16.71
CA LEU A 74 -4.26 3.58 -16.60
C LEU A 74 -2.91 2.99 -16.13
N PRO A 75 -2.91 1.85 -15.41
CA PRO A 75 -1.67 1.15 -15.06
C PRO A 75 -0.91 0.76 -16.34
N GLY A 76 0.42 0.88 -16.32
CA GLY A 76 1.26 0.59 -17.48
C GLY A 76 1.43 1.73 -18.49
N PHE A 77 0.77 2.87 -18.27
CA PHE A 77 0.87 4.05 -19.15
C PHE A 77 1.30 5.27 -18.35
N ALA A 78 1.99 6.20 -19.01
CA ALA A 78 2.37 7.48 -18.39
C ALA A 78 1.10 8.22 -17.88
N PRO A 79 1.14 8.86 -16.69
CA PRO A 79 2.30 9.14 -15.84
C PRO A 79 2.71 7.99 -14.89
N PHE A 80 2.15 6.80 -15.04
CA PHE A 80 2.43 5.60 -14.23
C PHE A 80 2.01 5.72 -12.76
N THR A 81 1.09 6.64 -12.43
CA THR A 81 0.54 6.81 -11.07
C THR A 81 -0.05 5.50 -10.53
N ARG A 82 -0.69 4.70 -11.39
CA ARG A 82 -1.27 3.39 -11.04
C ARG A 82 -0.31 2.20 -11.22
N GLY A 83 0.97 2.46 -11.45
CA GLY A 83 2.00 1.44 -11.65
C GLY A 83 2.56 1.40 -13.07
N ARG A 84 3.79 0.87 -13.18
CA ARG A 84 4.57 0.85 -14.44
C ARG A 84 4.17 -0.23 -15.43
N THR A 85 3.42 -1.24 -15.00
CA THR A 85 3.00 -2.36 -15.85
C THR A 85 1.48 -2.51 -15.82
N PRO A 86 0.84 -2.97 -16.92
CA PRO A 86 -0.62 -3.07 -16.97
C PRO A 86 -1.23 -4.03 -15.94
N VAL A 87 -0.51 -5.10 -15.58
CA VAL A 87 -1.01 -6.17 -14.70
C VAL A 87 -0.33 -6.14 -13.32
N ASN A 88 0.73 -5.35 -13.13
CA ASN A 88 1.51 -5.23 -11.88
C ASN A 88 1.72 -6.57 -11.14
N GLY A 89 1.66 -6.56 -9.81
CA GLY A 89 1.77 -7.73 -8.95
C GLY A 89 0.52 -8.61 -8.89
N VAL A 90 -0.45 -8.49 -9.80
CA VAL A 90 -1.67 -9.33 -9.76
C VAL A 90 -1.34 -10.82 -9.95
N VAL A 91 -0.32 -11.14 -10.74
CA VAL A 91 0.06 -12.54 -11.04
C VAL A 91 1.15 -13.05 -10.11
N ALA A 92 2.24 -12.30 -9.96
CA ALA A 92 3.43 -12.75 -9.23
C ALA A 92 3.59 -12.10 -7.84
N GLY A 93 2.71 -11.17 -7.46
CA GLY A 93 2.88 -10.36 -6.26
C GLY A 93 4.07 -9.41 -6.33
N TRP A 94 4.47 -8.90 -5.17
CA TRP A 94 5.71 -8.16 -4.99
C TRP A 94 6.85 -9.16 -4.71
N GLU A 95 8.07 -8.85 -5.16
CA GLU A 95 9.24 -9.66 -4.83
C GLU A 95 9.53 -9.59 -3.33
N ILE A 96 9.67 -10.74 -2.68
CA ILE A 96 10.06 -10.83 -1.27
C ILE A 96 11.59 -10.80 -1.25
N ARG A 97 12.15 -9.62 -1.02
CA ARG A 97 13.61 -9.41 -0.98
C ARG A 97 14.09 -9.22 0.45
N GLN A 98 14.85 -10.17 0.96
CA GLN A 98 15.38 -10.13 2.32
C GLN A 98 16.84 -9.69 2.35
N GLU A 99 17.19 -8.87 3.35
CA GLU A 99 18.57 -8.48 3.59
C GLU A 99 19.33 -9.53 4.42
N PHE A 100 20.53 -9.89 3.96
CA PHE A 100 21.45 -10.78 4.66
C PHE A 100 22.78 -10.08 4.88
N ALA A 101 23.27 -10.12 6.13
CA ALA A 101 24.45 -9.39 6.57
C ALA A 101 25.37 -10.19 7.50
N GLU A 102 25.26 -11.51 7.45
CA GLU A 102 26.10 -12.42 8.24
C GLU A 102 27.54 -12.41 7.72
N ALA A 103 28.50 -12.30 8.63
CA ALA A 103 29.91 -12.21 8.29
C ALA A 103 30.51 -13.59 7.97
N ASP A 104 30.03 -14.63 8.64
CA ASP A 104 30.45 -16.00 8.35
C ASP A 104 29.75 -16.53 7.08
N LEU A 105 30.55 -16.82 6.04
CA LEU A 105 30.03 -17.25 4.74
C LEU A 105 29.24 -18.57 4.79
N ASN A 106 29.58 -19.48 5.70
CA ASN A 106 28.84 -20.74 5.84
C ASN A 106 27.48 -20.47 6.48
N ARG A 107 27.44 -19.67 7.54
CA ARG A 107 26.19 -19.27 8.19
C ARG A 107 25.31 -18.46 7.25
N LEU A 108 25.90 -17.54 6.49
CA LEU A 108 25.22 -16.76 5.45
C LEU A 108 24.58 -17.68 4.41
N ASN A 109 25.34 -18.65 3.89
CA ASN A 109 24.82 -19.62 2.92
C ASN A 109 23.65 -20.44 3.47
N GLN A 110 23.76 -20.94 4.70
CA GLN A 110 22.69 -21.70 5.35
C GLN A 110 21.43 -20.85 5.56
N ALA A 111 21.60 -19.60 5.98
CA ALA A 111 20.48 -18.66 6.14
C ALA A 111 19.77 -18.38 4.81
N ILE A 112 20.53 -18.07 3.75
CA ILE A 112 19.98 -17.82 2.41
C ILE A 112 19.20 -19.03 1.91
N LEU A 113 19.77 -20.24 2.01
CA LEU A 113 19.11 -21.47 1.55
C LEU A 113 17.84 -21.77 2.34
N THR A 114 17.83 -21.45 3.63
CA THR A 114 16.65 -21.61 4.49
C THR A 114 15.53 -20.68 4.03
N ASP A 115 15.84 -19.41 3.79
CA ASP A 115 14.86 -18.40 3.42
C ASP A 115 14.35 -18.57 1.98
N LEU A 116 15.21 -18.98 1.05
CA LEU A 116 14.79 -19.36 -0.31
C LEU A 116 13.80 -20.53 -0.28
N ARG A 117 14.03 -21.54 0.57
CA ARG A 117 13.07 -22.64 0.79
C ARG A 117 11.79 -22.16 1.47
N GLY A 118 11.88 -21.10 2.26
CA GLY A 118 10.76 -20.42 2.92
C GLY A 118 9.95 -19.50 2.01
N GLY A 119 10.36 -19.28 0.76
CA GLY A 119 9.62 -18.48 -0.22
C GLY A 119 10.17 -17.08 -0.49
N VAL A 120 11.35 -16.73 0.06
CA VAL A 120 12.06 -15.53 -0.38
C VAL A 120 12.39 -15.65 -1.86
N SER A 121 12.08 -14.60 -2.62
CA SER A 121 12.26 -14.57 -4.08
C SER A 121 13.36 -13.60 -4.54
N GLY A 122 13.91 -12.79 -3.64
CA GLY A 122 15.04 -11.90 -3.88
C GLY A 122 16.02 -11.86 -2.71
N LEU A 123 17.31 -11.65 -3.00
CA LEU A 123 18.35 -11.53 -1.99
C LEU A 123 18.95 -10.12 -2.02
N HIS A 124 19.10 -9.49 -0.86
CA HIS A 124 19.85 -8.26 -0.68
C HIS A 124 21.06 -8.56 0.22
N LEU A 125 22.26 -8.61 -0.37
CA LEU A 125 23.48 -8.90 0.38
C LEU A 125 24.12 -7.61 0.88
N ARG A 126 24.17 -7.42 2.20
CA ARG A 126 24.86 -6.29 2.81
C ARG A 126 26.33 -6.64 2.99
N LEU A 127 27.16 -6.00 2.16
CA LEU A 127 28.61 -6.12 2.25
C LEU A 127 29.15 -5.33 3.45
N ASP A 128 30.31 -5.76 3.95
CA ASP A 128 31.01 -5.06 5.02
C ASP A 128 31.53 -3.68 4.56
N ILE A 129 32.13 -2.93 5.48
CA ILE A 129 32.62 -1.58 5.16
C ILE A 129 33.79 -1.66 4.16
N ALA A 130 34.66 -2.67 4.29
CA ALA A 130 35.81 -2.85 3.40
C ALA A 130 35.36 -3.06 1.95
N ALA A 131 34.49 -4.03 1.70
CA ALA A 131 33.98 -4.32 0.37
C ALA A 131 33.14 -3.16 -0.20
N ARG A 132 32.36 -2.44 0.63
CA ARG A 132 31.64 -1.23 0.18
C ARG A 132 32.57 -0.08 -0.21
N ASN A 133 33.74 0.00 0.41
CA ASN A 133 34.77 1.00 0.12
C ASN A 133 35.78 0.52 -0.94
N GLY A 134 35.64 -0.71 -1.44
CA GLY A 134 36.58 -1.30 -2.40
C GLY A 134 37.96 -1.63 -1.82
N THR A 135 38.08 -1.71 -0.49
CA THR A 135 39.33 -2.07 0.19
C THR A 135 39.36 -3.56 0.54
N ARG A 136 40.55 -4.15 0.58
CA ARG A 136 40.69 -5.56 0.96
C ARG A 136 40.45 -5.71 2.47
N ILE A 137 39.87 -6.83 2.90
CA ILE A 137 39.55 -7.08 4.32
C ILE A 137 40.78 -6.99 5.23
N ASP A 138 41.95 -7.40 4.75
CA ASP A 138 43.21 -7.31 5.49
C ASP A 138 43.84 -5.90 5.50
N GLU A 139 43.37 -5.00 4.64
CA GLU A 139 43.69 -3.57 4.66
C GLU A 139 42.72 -2.78 5.55
N ALA A 140 41.56 -3.35 5.88
CA ALA A 140 40.54 -2.72 6.72
C ALA A 140 40.82 -2.84 8.23
N SER A 141 41.64 -3.82 8.66
CA SER A 141 42.07 -3.97 10.06
C SER A 141 42.92 -2.81 10.61
N ILE A 142 43.25 -1.83 9.76
CA ILE A 142 44.04 -0.65 10.10
C ILE A 142 43.15 0.49 10.68
N PHE A 143 41.82 0.39 10.57
CA PHE A 143 40.90 1.49 10.92
C PHE A 143 40.10 1.33 12.22
N GLU A 144 40.28 0.25 13.00
CA GLU A 144 39.61 0.08 14.31
C GLU A 144 40.40 0.63 15.52
N LYS A 145 41.46 1.42 15.30
CA LYS A 145 42.08 2.22 16.39
C LYS A 145 41.88 3.71 16.13
N GLY A 146 40.79 4.26 16.68
CA GLY A 146 40.48 5.69 16.73
C GLY A 146 39.32 5.95 17.67
#